data_AF-A0A8H4WUR4-F1
#
_entry.id   AF-A0A8H4WUR4-F1
#
_cell.length_a   1.000
_cell.length_b   1.000
_cell.length_c   1.000
_cell.angle_alpha   90.00
_cell.angle_beta   90.00
_cell.angle_gamma   90.00
#
_symmetry.space_group_name_H-M   'P 1'
#
loop_
_entity.id
_entity.type
_entity.pdbx_description
1 polymer ?
#
loop_
_entity_poly.entity_id
_entity_poly.type
_entity_poly.pdbx_seq_one_letter_code
_entity_poly.pdbx_strand_id
1 'polypeptide(L)'
;MSSPAPMPTARQAELHAMFNKYLSLERDGHTLQALKFAHELVKEEGLNPYQAAQLHMKLAGIPETGVCHAAMAVQLLTKLKETDQSIADQLQEALRVFLERQNAEKDWKEYQNAMLSENGGTENAEAILQQRYNEYFSSLEQEKQSSSDGMETDKQNPIFDYPVKKGRTTESDGEKEKKELKDSYEEP
;
A
#
# COMPACT_ATOMS: atom_id res chain seq x y z
N MET A 1 4.62 -35.57 0.09
CA MET A 1 5.01 -34.79 -1.10
C MET A 1 3.99 -33.67 -1.24
N SER A 2 4.40 -32.40 -1.16
CA SER A 2 3.48 -31.29 -1.42
C SER A 2 3.27 -31.16 -2.92
N SER A 3 2.02 -31.12 -3.35
CA SER A 3 1.70 -30.71 -4.72
C SER A 3 2.28 -29.31 -4.96
N PRO A 4 2.86 -29.06 -6.15
CA PRO A 4 3.30 -27.72 -6.52
C PRO A 4 2.09 -26.76 -6.45
N ALA A 5 2.33 -25.54 -5.98
CA ALA A 5 1.28 -24.53 -5.93
C ALA A 5 0.68 -24.32 -7.34
N PRO A 6 -0.65 -24.16 -7.45
CA PRO A 6 -1.29 -23.91 -8.74
C PRO A 6 -0.70 -22.63 -9.36
N MET A 7 -0.43 -22.67 -10.67
CA MET A 7 0.07 -21.50 -11.38
C MET A 7 -0.95 -20.36 -11.30
N PRO A 8 -0.49 -19.10 -11.13
CA PRO A 8 -1.38 -17.95 -11.21
C PRO A 8 -2.09 -17.93 -12.56
N THR A 9 -3.36 -17.56 -12.57
CA THR A 9 -4.04 -17.28 -13.84
C THR A 9 -3.39 -16.07 -14.51
N ALA A 10 -3.50 -15.96 -15.84
CA ALA A 10 -3.00 -14.78 -16.56
C ALA A 10 -3.52 -13.47 -15.94
N ARG A 11 -4.79 -13.47 -15.51
CA ARG A 11 -5.41 -12.35 -14.82
C ARG A 11 -4.75 -12.03 -13.46
N GLN A 12 -4.44 -13.04 -12.65
CA GLN A 12 -3.74 -12.83 -11.38
C GLN A 12 -2.33 -12.27 -11.59
N ALA A 13 -1.63 -12.72 -12.63
CA ALA A 13 -0.32 -12.18 -12.99
C ALA A 13 -0.39 -10.71 -13.43
N GLU A 14 -1.40 -10.34 -14.22
CA GLU A 14 -1.65 -8.93 -14.60
C GLU A 14 -1.92 -8.05 -13.39
N LEU A 15 -2.83 -8.46 -12.49
CA LEU A 15 -3.16 -7.68 -11.30
C LEU A 15 -1.96 -7.51 -10.37
N HIS A 16 -1.13 -8.56 -10.24
CA HIS A 16 0.12 -8.47 -9.50
C HIS A 16 1.12 -7.50 -10.16
N ALA A 17 1.22 -7.50 -11.48
CA ALA A 17 2.08 -6.56 -12.21
C ALA A 17 1.57 -5.10 -12.06
N MET A 18 0.25 -4.89 -12.09
CA MET A 18 -0.36 -3.60 -11.79
C MET A 18 -0.04 -3.15 -10.36
N PHE A 19 -0.18 -4.04 -9.38
CA PHE A 19 0.18 -3.72 -8.00
C PHE A 19 1.66 -3.32 -7.86
N ASN A 20 2.58 -4.01 -8.55
CA ASN A 20 3.99 -3.63 -8.57
C ASN A 20 4.24 -2.26 -9.23
N LYS A 21 3.45 -1.90 -10.25
CA LYS A 21 3.49 -0.57 -10.84
C LYS A 21 3.04 0.50 -9.83
N TYR A 22 1.99 0.23 -9.06
CA TYR A 22 1.58 1.10 -7.94
C TYR A 22 2.73 1.30 -6.94
N LEU A 23 3.37 0.21 -6.48
CA LEU A 23 4.49 0.29 -5.54
C LEU A 23 5.66 1.12 -6.11
N SER A 24 5.93 0.98 -7.41
CA SER A 24 6.96 1.76 -8.09
C SER A 24 6.62 3.26 -8.10
N LEU A 25 5.36 3.60 -8.41
CA LEU A 25 4.88 4.99 -8.36
C LEU A 25 4.98 5.60 -6.96
N GLU A 26 4.67 4.83 -5.91
CA GLU A 26 4.84 5.29 -4.53
C GLU A 26 6.31 5.54 -4.19
N ARG A 27 7.18 4.57 -4.48
CA ARG A 27 8.61 4.67 -4.20
C ARG A 27 9.26 5.84 -4.92
N ASP A 28 8.86 6.07 -6.17
CA ASP A 28 9.43 7.11 -7.03
C ASP A 28 8.80 8.50 -6.75
N GLY A 29 7.95 8.63 -5.71
CA GLY A 29 7.37 9.90 -5.28
C GLY A 29 6.29 10.45 -6.23
N HIS A 30 5.66 9.59 -7.03
CA HIS A 30 4.56 9.93 -7.92
C HIS A 30 3.20 9.83 -7.20
N THR A 31 3.06 10.47 -6.04
CA THR A 31 1.91 10.33 -5.11
C THR A 31 0.56 10.42 -5.80
N LEU A 32 0.33 11.43 -6.65
CA LEU A 32 -0.95 11.58 -7.36
C LEU A 32 -1.24 10.45 -8.35
N GLN A 33 -0.23 9.99 -9.08
CA GLN A 33 -0.39 8.89 -10.02
C GLN A 33 -0.59 7.58 -9.26
N ALA A 34 0.12 7.38 -8.14
CA ALA A 34 -0.06 6.23 -7.27
C ALA A 34 -1.48 6.16 -6.70
N LEU A 35 -2.03 7.29 -6.22
CA LEU A 35 -3.42 7.35 -5.71
C LEU A 35 -4.46 7.07 -6.80
N LYS A 36 -4.31 7.64 -8.00
CA LYS A 36 -5.18 7.34 -9.15
C LYS A 36 -5.15 5.85 -9.48
N PHE A 37 -3.95 5.29 -9.54
CA PHE A 37 -3.74 3.88 -9.86
C PHE A 37 -4.29 2.95 -8.77
N ALA A 38 -4.11 3.29 -7.50
CA ALA A 38 -4.68 2.56 -6.37
C ALA A 38 -6.21 2.53 -6.44
N HIS A 39 -6.84 3.67 -6.73
CA HIS A 39 -8.30 3.80 -6.85
C HIS A 39 -8.89 2.99 -8.01
N GLU A 40 -8.17 2.86 -9.12
CA GLU A 40 -8.55 1.96 -10.22
C GLU A 40 -8.38 0.49 -9.79
N LEU A 41 -7.23 0.15 -9.22
CA LEU A 41 -6.87 -1.23 -8.91
C LEU A 41 -7.75 -1.87 -7.83
N VAL A 42 -8.23 -1.12 -6.83
CA VAL A 42 -9.16 -1.66 -5.81
C VAL A 42 -10.51 -2.08 -6.36
N LYS A 43 -10.86 -1.65 -7.58
CA LYS A 43 -12.12 -2.04 -8.24
C LYS A 43 -11.98 -3.34 -9.04
N GLU A 44 -10.75 -3.82 -9.22
CA GLU A 44 -10.49 -5.00 -10.04
C GLU A 44 -10.87 -6.29 -9.31
N GLU A 45 -11.72 -7.09 -9.95
CA GLU A 45 -12.09 -8.41 -9.45
C GLU A 45 -10.88 -9.36 -9.47
N GLY A 46 -10.69 -10.11 -8.39
CA GLY A 46 -9.61 -11.08 -8.26
C GLY A 46 -8.28 -10.49 -7.77
N LEU A 47 -8.24 -9.21 -7.38
CA LEU A 47 -7.09 -8.64 -6.69
C LEU A 47 -6.84 -9.41 -5.39
N ASN A 48 -5.57 -9.66 -5.09
CA ASN A 48 -5.20 -10.36 -3.86
C ASN A 48 -5.73 -9.58 -2.64
N PRO A 49 -6.42 -10.22 -1.67
CA PRO A 49 -7.03 -9.51 -0.55
C PRO A 49 -6.05 -8.72 0.33
N TYR A 50 -4.79 -9.17 0.45
CA TYR A 50 -3.74 -8.44 1.16
C TYR A 50 -3.37 -7.15 0.41
N GLN A 51 -3.23 -7.24 -0.92
CA GLN A 51 -2.96 -6.08 -1.77
C GLN A 51 -4.15 -5.10 -1.74
N ALA A 52 -5.37 -5.61 -1.84
CA ALA A 52 -6.59 -4.81 -1.75
C ALA A 52 -6.68 -4.06 -0.41
N ALA A 53 -6.36 -4.72 0.70
CA ALA A 53 -6.31 -4.08 2.03
C ALA A 53 -5.28 -2.96 2.08
N GLN A 54 -4.06 -3.17 1.54
CA GLN A 54 -3.03 -2.13 1.49
C GLN A 54 -3.47 -0.92 0.66
N LEU A 55 -4.05 -1.13 -0.52
CA LEU A 55 -4.54 -0.03 -1.35
C LEU A 55 -5.70 0.72 -0.68
N HIS A 56 -6.62 0.02 -0.02
CA HIS A 56 -7.69 0.66 0.75
C HIS A 56 -7.13 1.47 1.93
N MET A 57 -6.11 0.97 2.62
CA MET A 57 -5.41 1.76 3.66
C MET A 57 -4.74 3.00 3.07
N LYS A 58 -4.17 2.92 1.86
CA LYS A 58 -3.61 4.09 1.18
C LYS A 58 -4.69 5.12 0.85
N LEU A 59 -5.81 4.67 0.28
CA LEU A 59 -6.93 5.53 -0.11
C LEU A 59 -7.71 6.08 1.08
N ALA A 60 -7.59 5.48 2.27
CA ALA A 60 -8.17 5.99 3.51
C ALA A 60 -7.70 7.41 3.87
N GLY A 61 -6.55 7.84 3.32
CA GLY A 61 -6.03 9.19 3.48
C GLY A 61 -6.83 10.28 2.77
N ILE A 62 -7.63 9.92 1.76
CA ILE A 62 -8.36 10.86 0.91
C ILE A 62 -9.60 11.36 1.68
N PRO A 63 -9.80 12.68 1.80
CA PRO A 63 -11.04 13.25 2.33
C PRO A 63 -12.31 12.70 1.64
N GLU A 64 -13.44 12.77 2.36
CA GLU A 64 -14.79 12.32 1.94
C GLU A 64 -14.96 10.81 1.69
N THR A 65 -13.97 10.15 1.11
CA THR A 65 -13.95 8.74 0.75
C THR A 65 -13.15 7.88 1.74
N GLY A 66 -12.34 8.53 2.59
CA GLY A 66 -11.39 7.85 3.46
C GLY A 66 -12.02 6.91 4.48
N VAL A 67 -13.18 7.27 5.04
CA VAL A 67 -13.93 6.38 5.96
C VAL A 67 -14.39 5.11 5.26
N CYS A 68 -14.86 5.22 4.01
CA CYS A 68 -15.29 4.06 3.22
C CYS A 68 -14.12 3.12 2.96
N HIS A 69 -12.99 3.66 2.52
CA HIS A 69 -11.80 2.86 2.25
C HIS A 69 -11.20 2.24 3.52
N ALA A 70 -11.15 2.97 4.64
CA ALA A 70 -10.73 2.41 5.92
C ALA A 70 -11.65 1.27 6.38
N ALA A 71 -12.97 1.41 6.21
CA ALA A 71 -13.92 0.35 6.52
C ALA A 71 -13.68 -0.90 5.65
N MET A 72 -13.44 -0.72 4.35
CA MET A 72 -13.13 -1.83 3.44
C MET A 72 -11.83 -2.55 3.83
N ALA A 73 -10.79 -1.80 4.23
CA ALA A 73 -9.55 -2.39 4.73
C ALA A 73 -9.79 -3.24 5.99
N VAL A 74 -10.54 -2.71 6.97
CA VAL A 74 -10.91 -3.45 8.19
C VAL A 74 -11.67 -4.73 7.84
N GLN A 75 -12.64 -4.67 6.92
CA GLN A 75 -13.40 -5.84 6.49
C GLN A 75 -12.51 -6.92 5.87
N LEU A 76 -11.62 -6.54 4.94
CA LEU A 76 -10.70 -7.47 4.29
C LEU A 76 -9.73 -8.10 5.30
N LEU A 77 -9.13 -7.29 6.17
CA LEU A 77 -8.19 -7.77 7.19
C LEU A 77 -8.89 -8.63 8.24
N THR A 78 -10.14 -8.34 8.59
CA THR A 78 -10.92 -9.20 9.50
C THR A 78 -11.09 -10.60 8.91
N LYS A 79 -11.45 -10.70 7.62
CA LYS A 79 -11.57 -11.98 6.92
C LYS A 79 -10.24 -12.71 6.80
N LEU A 80 -9.16 -11.99 6.48
CA LEU A 80 -7.82 -12.58 6.39
C LEU A 80 -7.36 -13.16 7.73
N LYS A 81 -7.69 -12.50 8.84
CA LYS A 81 -7.28 -12.92 10.19
C LYS A 81 -7.86 -14.28 10.59
N GLU A 82 -8.97 -14.70 9.98
CA GLU A 82 -9.54 -16.03 10.19
C GLU A 82 -8.58 -17.15 9.75
N THR A 83 -7.68 -16.87 8.81
CA THR A 83 -6.74 -17.84 8.24
C THR A 83 -5.27 -17.49 8.48
N ASP A 84 -4.96 -16.24 8.78
CA ASP A 84 -3.61 -15.73 8.98
C ASP A 84 -3.53 -14.82 10.22
N GLN A 85 -3.05 -15.38 11.33
CA GLN A 85 -2.93 -14.63 12.58
C GLN A 85 -1.83 -13.56 12.53
N SER A 86 -0.90 -13.61 11.57
CA SER A 86 0.24 -12.68 11.48
C SER A 86 -0.19 -11.26 11.11
N ILE A 87 -1.41 -11.08 10.58
CA ILE A 87 -1.94 -9.77 10.20
C ILE A 87 -2.67 -9.04 11.33
N ALA A 88 -2.58 -9.53 12.59
CA ALA A 88 -3.26 -8.92 13.72
C ALA A 88 -2.89 -7.43 13.91
N ASP A 89 -1.61 -7.10 13.73
CA ASP A 89 -1.11 -5.72 13.85
C ASP A 89 -1.65 -4.83 12.72
N GLN A 90 -1.72 -5.36 11.51
CA GLN A 90 -2.29 -4.65 10.35
C GLN A 90 -3.79 -4.37 10.56
N LEU A 91 -4.54 -5.33 11.13
CA LEU A 91 -5.95 -5.13 11.46
C LEU A 91 -6.11 -4.07 12.57
N GLN A 92 -5.26 -4.09 13.60
CA GLN A 92 -5.31 -3.08 14.66
C GLN A 92 -5.03 -1.68 14.11
N GLU A 93 -4.05 -1.56 13.21
CA GLU A 93 -3.75 -0.31 12.52
C GLU A 93 -4.93 0.17 11.67
N ALA A 94 -5.55 -0.73 10.89
CA ALA A 94 -6.72 -0.40 10.09
C ALA A 94 -7.91 0.08 10.94
N LEU A 95 -8.13 -0.53 12.10
CA LEU A 95 -9.15 -0.09 13.06
C LEU A 95 -8.85 1.29 13.63
N ARG A 96 -7.58 1.58 13.96
CA ARG A 96 -7.15 2.91 14.38
C ARG A 96 -7.45 3.95 13.31
N VAL A 97 -6.97 3.72 12.08
CA VAL A 97 -7.20 4.62 10.95
C VAL A 97 -8.69 4.82 10.69
N PHE A 98 -9.50 3.76 10.76
CA PHE A 98 -10.95 3.89 10.61
C PHE A 98 -11.58 4.83 11.63
N LEU A 99 -11.22 4.71 12.91
CA LEU A 99 -11.72 5.60 13.96
C LEU A 99 -11.22 7.04 13.79
N GLU A 100 -9.95 7.23 13.44
CA GLU A 100 -9.39 8.55 13.15
C GLU A 100 -10.13 9.23 12.00
N ARG A 101 -10.43 8.49 10.92
CA ARG A 101 -11.17 9.02 9.77
C ARG A 101 -12.62 9.31 10.11
N GLN A 102 -13.28 8.49 10.93
CA GLN A 102 -14.63 8.78 11.40
C GLN A 102 -14.69 10.09 12.18
N ASN A 103 -13.73 10.31 13.08
CA ASN A 103 -13.65 11.56 13.86
C ASN A 103 -13.34 12.74 12.95
N ALA A 104 -12.34 12.64 12.07
CA ALA A 104 -11.97 13.71 11.14
C ALA A 104 -13.13 14.11 10.21
N GLU A 105 -13.89 13.14 9.67
CA GLU A 105 -15.05 13.43 8.84
C GLU A 105 -16.24 14.00 9.64
N LYS A 106 -16.37 13.63 10.92
CA LYS A 106 -17.38 14.22 11.80
C LYS A 106 -17.05 15.68 12.09
N ASP A 107 -15.82 15.96 12.52
CA ASP A 107 -15.35 17.30 12.83
C ASP A 107 -15.42 18.21 11.60
N TRP A 108 -15.06 17.68 10.42
CA TRP A 108 -15.20 18.40 9.16
C TRP A 108 -16.66 18.74 8.83
N LYS A 109 -17.60 17.81 9.02
CA LYS A 109 -19.03 18.08 8.78
C LYS A 109 -19.56 19.17 9.71
N GLU A 110 -19.12 19.18 10.96
CA GLU A 110 -19.47 20.25 11.90
C GLU A 110 -18.92 21.61 11.42
N TYR A 111 -17.67 21.65 10.95
CA TYR A 111 -17.08 22.83 10.35
C TYR A 111 -17.81 23.31 9.07
N GLN A 112 -18.15 22.40 8.16
CA GLN A 112 -18.92 22.71 6.96
C GLN A 112 -20.28 23.34 7.30
N ASN A 113 -20.99 22.78 8.29
CA ASN A 113 -22.27 23.32 8.75
C ASN A 113 -22.13 24.72 9.35
N ALA A 114 -21.05 24.99 10.09
CA ALA A 114 -20.76 26.31 10.62
C ALA A 114 -20.53 27.33 9.49
N MET A 115 -19.69 27.00 8.49
CA MET A 115 -19.44 27.89 7.35
C MET A 115 -20.71 28.21 6.55
N LEU A 116 -21.55 27.20 6.29
CA LEU A 116 -22.82 27.41 5.60
C LEU A 116 -23.77 28.33 6.38
N SER A 117 -23.77 28.22 7.72
CA SER A 117 -24.58 29.06 8.59
C SER A 117 -24.06 30.50 8.66
N GLU A 118 -22.74 30.70 8.73
CA GLU A 118 -22.10 32.02 8.83
C GLU A 118 -22.24 32.83 7.54
N ASN A 119 -22.16 32.16 6.39
CA ASN A 119 -22.31 32.79 5.07
C ASN A 119 -23.77 33.01 4.66
N GLY A 120 -24.74 32.88 5.58
CA GLY A 120 -26.16 33.07 5.27
C GLY A 120 -26.70 32.12 4.19
N GLY A 121 -26.05 30.97 3.99
CA GLY A 121 -26.36 30.00 2.94
C GLY A 121 -25.91 30.39 1.52
N THR A 122 -25.05 31.40 1.34
CA THR A 122 -24.61 31.83 0.00
C THR A 122 -23.53 30.95 -0.62
N GLU A 123 -22.75 30.22 0.17
CA GLU A 123 -21.81 29.24 -0.35
C GLU A 123 -22.50 27.92 -0.66
N ASN A 124 -22.26 27.37 -1.85
CA ASN A 124 -22.73 26.03 -2.22
C ASN A 124 -21.93 24.99 -1.43
N ALA A 125 -22.60 24.05 -0.76
CA ALA A 125 -21.97 22.93 -0.07
C ALA A 125 -21.00 22.14 -0.97
N GLU A 126 -21.29 22.04 -2.27
CA GLU A 126 -20.42 21.41 -3.26
C GLU A 126 -19.12 22.21 -3.47
N ALA A 127 -19.16 23.54 -3.41
CA ALA A 127 -17.97 24.37 -3.55
C ALA A 127 -17.01 24.19 -2.37
N ILE A 128 -17.56 24.08 -1.15
CA ILE A 128 -16.80 23.79 0.07
C ILE A 128 -16.13 22.41 -0.01
N LEU A 129 -16.86 21.39 -0.49
CA LEU A 129 -16.31 20.05 -0.69
C LEU A 129 -15.21 20.05 -1.75
N GLN A 130 -15.45 20.71 -2.88
CA GLN A 130 -14.46 20.84 -3.95
C GLN A 130 -13.20 21.56 -3.46
N GLN A 131 -13.35 22.58 -2.62
CA GLN A 131 -12.23 23.28 -2.02
C GLN A 131 -11.41 22.34 -1.12
N ARG A 132 -12.03 21.60 -0.20
CA ARG A 132 -11.33 20.62 0.65
C ARG A 132 -10.56 19.58 -0.17
N TYR A 133 -11.19 19.07 -1.21
CA TYR A 133 -10.55 18.12 -2.11
C TYR A 133 -9.33 18.76 -2.81
N ASN A 134 -9.49 19.96 -3.37
CA ASN A 134 -8.41 20.67 -4.04
C ASN A 134 -7.25 21.01 -3.10
N GLU A 135 -7.54 21.45 -1.88
CA GLU A 135 -6.55 21.75 -0.85
C GLU A 135 -5.73 20.50 -0.50
N TYR A 136 -6.39 19.35 -0.31
CA TYR A 136 -5.71 18.09 -0.06
C TYR A 136 -4.78 17.67 -1.19
N PHE A 137 -5.22 17.74 -2.45
CA PHE A 137 -4.34 17.35 -3.56
C PHE A 137 -3.22 18.38 -3.82
N SER A 138 -3.48 19.66 -3.56
CA SER A 138 -2.47 20.71 -3.66
C SER A 138 -1.37 20.53 -2.62
N SER A 139 -1.71 20.13 -1.38
CA SER A 139 -0.70 19.89 -0.34
C SER A 139 0.20 18.71 -0.69
N LEU A 140 -0.35 17.64 -1.29
CA LEU A 140 0.45 16.51 -1.77
C LEU A 140 1.44 16.90 -2.87
N GLU A 141 1.10 17.87 -3.72
CA GLU A 141 2.03 18.39 -4.73
C GLU A 141 3.14 19.26 -4.12
N GLN A 142 2.82 20.04 -3.07
CA GLN A 142 3.77 20.89 -2.36
C GLN A 142 4.77 20.10 -1.51
N GLU A 143 4.34 19.03 -0.85
CA GLU A 143 5.22 18.12 -0.11
C GLU A 143 6.30 17.53 -1.02
N LYS A 144 5.95 17.21 -2.28
CA LYS A 144 6.90 16.71 -3.28
C LYS A 144 7.96 17.75 -3.65
N GLN A 145 7.56 19.00 -3.86
CA GLN A 145 8.49 20.08 -4.21
C GLN A 145 9.47 20.33 -3.06
N SER A 146 8.94 20.38 -1.83
CA SER A 146 9.73 20.59 -0.61
C SER A 146 10.71 19.44 -0.35
N SER A 147 10.30 18.19 -0.63
CA SER A 147 11.17 17.02 -0.50
C SER A 147 12.25 16.92 -1.59
N SER A 148 12.11 17.65 -2.72
CA SER A 148 13.10 17.65 -3.80
C SER A 148 14.27 18.62 -3.58
N ASP A 149 14.09 19.62 -2.70
CA ASP A 149 15.12 20.61 -2.34
C ASP A 149 16.03 20.17 -1.17
N GLY A 150 15.75 19.02 -0.55
CA GLY A 150 16.54 18.47 0.55
C GLY A 150 17.06 17.06 0.26
N MET A 151 18.27 16.94 -0.29
CA MET A 151 19.04 15.71 -0.14
C MET A 151 19.39 15.56 1.34
N GLU A 152 18.71 14.67 2.08
CA GLU A 152 19.30 14.02 3.26
C GLU A 152 18.60 12.69 3.61
N THR A 153 19.28 11.61 3.23
CA THR A 153 19.33 10.26 3.83
C THR A 153 18.07 9.38 3.89
N ASP A 154 18.22 8.22 3.25
CA ASP A 154 17.47 6.97 3.45
C ASP A 154 16.90 6.81 4.87
N LYS A 155 15.58 6.87 4.96
CA LYS A 155 14.83 6.02 5.88
C LYS A 155 13.99 5.08 5.02
N GLN A 156 14.51 3.88 4.82
CA GLN A 156 13.70 2.73 4.45
C GLN A 156 12.46 2.73 5.35
N ASN A 157 11.30 2.87 4.74
CA ASN A 157 10.02 2.76 5.42
C ASN A 157 9.85 1.27 5.82
N PRO A 158 9.88 0.88 7.10
CA PRO A 158 9.97 -0.54 7.47
C PRO A 158 8.61 -1.25 7.45
N ILE A 159 7.58 -0.67 6.84
CA ILE A 159 6.19 -1.08 7.11
C ILE A 159 5.80 -2.36 6.33
N PHE A 160 6.51 -2.72 5.26
CA PHE A 160 6.21 -3.93 4.49
C PHE A 160 7.46 -4.61 3.93
N ASP A 161 8.35 -5.07 4.82
CA ASP A 161 9.30 -6.11 4.45
C ASP A 161 8.54 -7.42 4.30
N TYR A 162 8.31 -7.82 3.05
CA TYR A 162 7.95 -9.20 2.74
C TYR A 162 9.06 -10.13 3.28
N PRO A 163 8.74 -11.24 3.96
CA PRO A 163 9.74 -12.22 4.29
C PRO A 163 10.21 -12.88 3.00
N VAL A 164 11.29 -12.36 2.41
CA VAL A 164 12.10 -13.12 1.46
C VAL A 164 12.60 -14.32 2.25
N LYS A 165 12.04 -15.50 1.97
CA LYS A 165 12.58 -16.77 2.45
C LYS A 165 14.04 -16.82 2.04
N LYS A 166 14.95 -16.49 2.97
CA LYS A 166 16.38 -16.69 2.79
C LYS A 166 16.58 -18.18 2.59
N GLY A 167 16.85 -18.55 1.34
CA GLY A 167 17.37 -19.86 0.98
C GLY A 167 18.60 -20.13 1.85
N ARG A 168 18.56 -21.27 2.51
CA ARG A 168 19.63 -21.84 3.32
C ARG A 168 20.82 -22.11 2.40
N THR A 169 21.87 -21.30 2.47
CA THR A 169 23.22 -21.69 2.03
C THR A 169 24.02 -22.04 3.27
N THR A 170 24.13 -23.34 3.52
CA THR A 170 25.22 -23.91 4.31
C THR A 170 26.49 -23.97 3.47
N GLU A 171 27.62 -23.98 4.18
CA GLU A 171 29.00 -24.31 3.75
C GLU A 171 29.83 -23.06 3.37
N SER A 172 30.64 -22.52 4.28
CA SER A 172 31.92 -23.02 4.82
C SER A 172 33.05 -22.84 3.80
N ASP A 173 33.75 -21.70 3.88
CA ASP A 173 34.94 -21.42 3.09
C ASP A 173 36.18 -21.44 4.00
N GLY A 174 37.05 -22.41 3.74
CA GLY A 174 38.35 -22.60 4.38
C GLY A 174 39.37 -22.97 3.31
N GLU A 175 40.28 -22.04 3.03
CA GLU A 175 41.29 -22.01 1.98
C GLU A 175 42.34 -23.14 1.96
N LYS A 176 42.85 -23.40 0.72
CA LYS A 176 44.17 -23.95 0.29
C LYS A 176 44.35 -25.48 0.46
N GLU A 177 44.91 -26.26 -0.48
CA GLU A 177 46.05 -26.05 -1.38
C GLU A 177 46.12 -27.12 -2.51
N LYS A 178 47.06 -26.94 -3.44
CA LYS A 178 47.34 -27.60 -4.74
C LYS A 178 47.55 -29.13 -4.77
N LYS A 179 47.21 -29.76 -5.92
CA LYS A 179 48.01 -30.64 -6.83
C LYS A 179 47.05 -31.55 -7.63
N GLU A 180 46.90 -31.38 -8.94
CA GLU A 180 47.66 -31.99 -10.06
C GLU A 180 47.32 -33.48 -10.35
N LEU A 181 47.11 -33.76 -11.65
CA LEU A 181 47.11 -35.02 -12.40
C LEU A 181 45.81 -35.83 -12.64
N LYS A 182 45.48 -35.83 -13.95
CA LYS A 182 45.16 -36.95 -14.86
C LYS A 182 43.71 -37.43 -15.01
N ASP A 183 43.23 -37.19 -16.24
CA ASP A 183 42.59 -38.13 -17.17
C ASP A 183 42.08 -39.46 -16.58
N SER A 184 40.78 -39.72 -16.74
CA SER A 184 40.31 -40.61 -17.81
C SER A 184 38.78 -40.78 -17.77
N TYR A 185 38.18 -40.64 -18.96
CA TYR A 185 36.92 -41.20 -19.42
C TYR A 185 36.65 -42.64 -18.90
N GLU A 186 35.40 -42.94 -18.51
CA GLU A 186 34.46 -43.88 -19.18
C GLU A 186 33.29 -44.30 -18.23
N GLU A 187 32.06 -44.11 -18.72
CA GLU A 187 30.85 -44.89 -18.36
C GLU A 187 31.06 -46.37 -18.74
N PRO A 188 30.38 -47.35 -18.10
CA PRO A 188 28.91 -47.41 -18.00
C PRO A 188 28.33 -47.82 -16.62
#